data_AF-A0A8T6NN81-F1
#
_entry.id   AF-A0A8T6NN81-F1
#
_cell.length_a   1.000
_cell.length_b   1.000
_cell.length_c   1.000
_cell.angle_alpha   90.00
_cell.angle_beta   90.00
_cell.angle_gamma   90.00
#
_symmetry.space_group_name_H-M   'P 1'
#
loop_
_entity.id
_entity.type
_entity.pdbx_description
1 polymer ?
#
loop_
_entity_poly.entity_id
_entity_poly.type
_entity_poly.pdbx_seq_one_letter_code
_entity_poly.pdbx_strand_id
1 'polypeptide(L)' 'MSHNTPPKPGSPPYTRGIHPNMYKDRIWTMRQYAGFSDPVSTNSRFKSLLRSGQSGLSVAF' A
#
# COMPACT_ATOMS: atom_id res chain seq x y z
N MET A 1 3.92 23.97 32.84
CA MET A 1 3.37 22.90 31.98
C MET A 1 4.03 23.02 30.62
N SER A 2 4.96 22.11 30.28
CA SER A 2 5.68 22.17 28.99
C SER A 2 4.72 21.79 27.87
N HIS A 3 4.44 22.71 26.94
CA HIS A 3 3.67 22.44 25.73
C HIS A 3 4.53 21.62 24.76
N ASN A 4 4.44 20.29 24.90
CA ASN A 4 5.07 19.35 23.98
C ASN A 4 4.37 19.43 22.62
N THR A 5 4.82 20.35 21.77
CA THR A 5 4.27 20.52 20.42
C THR A 5 4.66 19.30 19.60
N PRO A 6 3.71 18.51 19.08
CA PRO A 6 4.05 17.32 18.33
C PRO A 6 4.78 17.69 17.04
N PRO A 7 5.85 16.96 16.66
CA PRO A 7 6.64 17.24 15.47
C PRO A 7 5.78 17.11 14.19
N LYS A 8 6.12 17.91 13.17
CA LYS A 8 5.40 17.90 11.89
C LYS A 8 5.59 16.55 11.16
N PRO A 9 4.58 16.10 10.36
CA PRO A 9 4.77 14.95 9.47
C PRO A 9 5.97 15.15 8.55
N GLY A 10 6.71 14.09 8.25
CA GLY A 10 7.94 14.16 7.44
C GLY A 10 9.18 14.62 8.20
N SER A 11 9.14 14.73 9.53
CA SER A 11 10.31 15.03 10.36
C SER A 11 10.50 13.99 11.47
N PRO A 12 11.74 13.65 11.85
CA PRO A 12 12.01 12.75 12.97
C PRO A 12 11.27 13.19 14.25
N PRO A 13 10.73 12.26 15.06
CA PRO A 13 10.79 10.79 14.93
C PRO A 13 9.71 10.19 14.01
N TYR A 14 9.12 10.99 13.11
CA TYR A 14 8.12 10.58 12.12
C TYR A 14 6.83 9.99 12.73
N THR A 15 6.53 10.32 13.98
CA THR A 15 5.33 9.85 14.70
C THR A 15 4.02 10.23 14.01
N ARG A 16 4.04 11.26 13.16
CA ARG A 16 2.87 11.73 12.39
C ARG A 16 2.92 11.36 10.91
N GLY A 17 3.83 10.47 10.50
CA GLY A 17 4.03 10.04 9.12
C GLY A 17 5.39 10.45 8.54
N ILE A 18 5.87 9.66 7.59
CA ILE A 18 7.19 9.82 6.95
C ILE A 18 7.22 10.87 5.84
N HIS A 19 6.05 11.24 5.30
CA HIS A 19 5.91 12.25 4.27
C HIS A 19 5.20 13.49 4.83
N PRO A 20 5.58 14.73 4.42
CA PRO A 20 4.94 15.96 4.90
C PRO A 20 3.42 16.03 4.64
N ASN A 21 2.97 15.53 3.49
CA ASN A 21 1.58 15.64 3.05
C ASN A 21 0.82 14.30 3.06
N MET A 22 1.51 13.17 3.27
CA MET A 22 0.92 11.82 3.33
C MET A 22 -0.15 11.59 2.24
N TYR A 23 -1.35 11.17 2.67
CA TYR A 23 -2.48 10.83 1.79
C TYR A 23 -3.16 12.02 1.12
N LYS A 24 -2.75 13.26 1.44
CA LYS A 24 -3.20 14.45 0.68
C LYS A 24 -2.60 14.48 -0.72
N ASP A 25 -1.34 14.02 -0.85
CA ASP A 25 -0.64 13.98 -2.14
C ASP A 25 -0.79 12.61 -2.81
N ARG A 26 -0.68 11.53 -2.03
CA ARG A 26 -0.72 10.15 -2.54
C ARG A 26 -1.37 9.20 -1.55
N ILE A 27 -2.50 8.61 -1.94
CA ILE A 27 -3.14 7.54 -1.17
C ILE A 27 -2.23 6.30 -1.08
N TRP A 28 -2.40 5.50 -0.03
CA TRP A 28 -1.64 4.25 0.11
C TRP A 28 -1.96 3.30 -1.06
N THR A 29 -0.99 2.46 -1.41
CA THR A 29 -1.22 1.43 -2.43
C THR A 29 -2.21 0.40 -1.91
N MET A 30 -3.37 0.30 -2.57
CA MET A 30 -4.33 -0.77 -2.29
C MET A 30 -3.76 -2.09 -2.81
N ARG A 31 -3.26 -2.94 -1.91
CA ARG A 31 -2.62 -4.22 -2.25
C ARG A 31 -3.47 -5.39 -1.78
N GLN A 32 -4.34 -5.89 -2.66
CA GLN A 32 -5.12 -7.11 -2.42
C GLN A 32 -4.17 -8.32 -2.36
N TYR A 33 -4.27 -9.10 -1.28
CA TYR A 33 -3.58 -10.39 -1.16
C TYR A 33 -4.39 -11.46 -1.92
N ALA A 34 -3.78 -12.16 -2.87
CA ALA A 34 -4.42 -13.22 -3.65
C ALA A 34 -3.45 -14.39 -3.90
N GLY A 35 -3.85 -15.60 -3.53
CA GLY A 35 -3.19 -16.84 -3.93
C GLY A 35 -4.23 -17.94 -4.10
N PHE A 36 -4.09 -18.72 -5.18
CA PHE A 36 -4.83 -19.95 -5.41
C PHE A 36 -3.82 -21.11 -5.41
N SER A 37 -4.18 -22.23 -4.78
CA SER A 37 -3.30 -23.39 -4.59
C SER A 37 -2.87 -24.10 -5.89
N ASP A 38 -3.46 -23.73 -7.04
CA ASP A 38 -3.10 -24.26 -8.36
C ASP A 38 -2.43 -23.17 -9.23
N PRO A 39 -1.19 -23.38 -9.73
CA PRO A 39 -0.44 -22.38 -10.47
C PRO A 39 -1.05 -22.01 -11.84
N VAL A 40 -1.82 -22.92 -12.47
CA VAL A 40 -2.47 -22.67 -13.77
C VAL A 40 -3.68 -21.75 -13.59
N SER A 41 -4.48 -21.99 -12.56
CA SER A 41 -5.61 -21.14 -12.18
C SER A 41 -5.14 -19.73 -11.74
N THR A 42 -4.02 -19.67 -11.01
CA THR A 42 -3.40 -18.42 -10.55
C THR A 42 -2.91 -17.55 -11.72
N ASN A 43 -2.20 -18.13 -12.69
CA ASN A 43 -1.75 -17.42 -13.90
C ASN A 43 -2.93 -16.88 -14.73
N SER A 44 -3.99 -17.68 -14.86
CA SER A 44 -5.20 -17.26 -15.60
C SER A 44 -5.92 -16.10 -14.91
N ARG A 45 -5.97 -16.13 -13.57
CA ARG A 45 -6.54 -15.04 -12.77
C ARG A 45 -5.69 -13.77 -12.83
N PHE A 46 -4.36 -13.87 -12.77
CA PHE A 46 -3.46 -12.71 -12.91
C PHE A 46 -3.58 -12.03 -14.28
N LYS A 47 -3.65 -12.81 -15.37
CA LYS A 47 -3.90 -12.25 -16.71
C LYS A 47 -5.26 -11.56 -16.81
N SER A 48 -6.29 -12.10 -16.14
CA SER A 48 -7.61 -11.45 -16.06
C SER A 48 -7.55 -10.13 -15.29
N LEU A 49 -6.91 -10.12 -14.13
CA LEU A 49 -6.79 -8.94 -13.27
C LEU A 49 -5.96 -7.81 -13.90
N LEU A 50 -4.89 -8.13 -14.63
CA LEU A 50 -4.11 -7.15 -15.40
C LEU A 50 -4.93 -6.54 -16.54
N ARG A 51 -5.75 -7.33 -17.24
CA ARG A 51 -6.66 -6.82 -18.28
C ARG A 51 -7.75 -5.91 -17.71
N SER A 52 -8.17 -6.13 -16.47
CA SER A 52 -9.13 -5.29 -15.76
C SER A 52 -8.51 -4.03 -15.12
N GLY A 53 -7.24 -3.73 -15.39
CA GLY A 53 -6.59 -2.48 -14.98
C GLY A 53 -5.92 -2.49 -13.61
N GLN A 54 -5.68 -3.67 -13.02
CA GLN A 54 -5.00 -3.76 -11.73
C GLN A 54 -3.49 -3.49 -11.88
N SER A 55 -2.96 -2.49 -11.17
CA SER A 55 -1.56 -2.02 -11.28
C SER A 55 -0.56 -2.72 -10.33
N GLY A 56 -1.02 -3.70 -9.54
CA GLY A 56 -0.17 -4.46 -8.63
C GLY A 56 -0.79 -5.81 -8.26
N LEU A 57 0.02 -6.87 -8.37
CA LEU A 57 -0.34 -8.23 -7.98
C LEU A 57 0.41 -8.61 -6.70
N SER A 58 -0.28 -9.24 -5.73
CA SER A 58 0.34 -9.75 -4.51
C SER A 58 0.00 -11.23 -4.34
N VAL A 59 1.01 -12.08 -4.47
CA VAL A 59 0.91 -13.54 -4.35
C VAL A 59 0.95 -13.96 -2.89
N ALA A 60 0.04 -14.86 -2.51
CA ALA A 60 0.07 -15.62 -1.27
C ALA A 60 0.63 -17.03 -1.51
N PHE A 61 1.57 -17.48 -0.69
CA PHE A 61 2.03 -18.88 -0.65
C PHE A 61 1.06 -19.75 0.16
#